data_AF-A0A971JW06-F1
#
_entry.id   AF-A0A971JW06-F1
#
_cell.length_a   1.000
_cell.length_b   1.000
_cell.length_c   1.000
_cell.angle_alpha   90.00
_cell.angle_beta   90.00
_cell.angle_gamma   90.00
#
_symmetry.space_group_name_H-M   'P 1'
#
loop_
_entity.id
_entity.type
_entity.pdbx_description
1 polymer ?
#
loop_
_entity_poly.entity_id
_entity_poly.type
_entity_poly.pdbx_seq_one_letter_code
_entity_poly.pdbx_strand_id
1 'polypeptide(L)'
;MPIHLTADDAREPPPDWKRMLWRGFTRRCPRCGERRVFRTWWSIKERCPRCGMAFIREEGYFTGVYLLNLALVLAVLFVMAIAFAIWLSENPGASLVPALLVGALVAVVLPVVGYPFARTTWAALDLLMTPMELDEIAEAAAIEVDGFPADDGPPADDGGLAGDDDVEPDADD
;
A
#
# COMPACT_ATOMS: atom_id res chain seq x y z
N MET A 1 -22.79 -3.19 3.19
CA MET A 1 -22.16 -4.44 2.77
C MET A 1 -20.92 -4.61 3.64
N PRO A 2 -20.97 -5.46 4.69
CA PRO A 2 -19.78 -5.78 5.47
C PRO A 2 -18.77 -6.41 4.51
N ILE A 3 -17.54 -5.90 4.53
CA ILE A 3 -16.44 -6.46 3.77
C ILE A 3 -15.95 -7.63 4.63
N HIS A 4 -16.23 -8.87 4.20
CA HIS A 4 -15.64 -10.05 4.81
C HIS A 4 -14.15 -10.07 4.44
N LEU A 5 -13.28 -9.89 5.43
CA LEU A 5 -11.84 -10.12 5.29
C LEU A 5 -11.58 -11.60 5.55
N THR A 6 -10.95 -12.30 4.62
CA THR A 6 -10.50 -13.68 4.86
C THR A 6 -8.98 -13.73 4.93
N ALA A 7 -8.45 -14.75 5.61
CA ALA A 7 -7.01 -15.03 5.61
C ALA A 7 -6.46 -15.25 4.18
N ASP A 8 -7.32 -15.57 3.22
CA ASP A 8 -6.94 -15.73 1.82
C ASP A 8 -6.64 -14.40 1.12
N ASP A 9 -7.37 -13.31 1.44
CA ASP A 9 -7.03 -11.95 0.97
C ASP A 9 -5.60 -11.55 1.45
N ALA A 10 -5.19 -12.01 2.63
CA ALA A 10 -3.83 -11.80 3.17
C ALA A 10 -2.76 -12.63 2.45
N ARG A 11 -3.13 -13.76 1.82
CA ARG A 11 -2.23 -14.68 1.10
C ARG A 11 -2.18 -14.47 -0.41
N GLU A 12 -3.07 -13.65 -0.99
CA GLU A 12 -3.03 -13.38 -2.44
C GLU A 12 -1.63 -12.92 -2.89
N PRO A 13 -1.06 -13.53 -3.95
CA PRO A 13 0.22 -13.09 -4.47
C PRO A 13 0.14 -11.62 -4.89
N PRO A 14 1.18 -10.81 -4.63
CA PRO A 14 1.15 -9.40 -4.97
C PRO A 14 0.86 -9.23 -6.47
N PRO A 15 0.03 -8.25 -6.86
CA PRO A 15 -0.24 -8.00 -8.26
C PRO A 15 1.04 -7.52 -8.96
N ASP A 16 1.06 -7.59 -10.29
CA ASP A 16 2.18 -7.06 -11.09
C ASP A 16 2.60 -5.65 -10.65
N TRP A 17 3.90 -5.37 -10.66
CA TRP A 17 4.49 -4.15 -10.10
C TRP A 17 3.89 -2.87 -10.69
N LYS A 18 3.53 -2.90 -11.97
CA LYS A 18 2.83 -1.79 -12.66
C LYS A 18 1.48 -1.49 -12.01
N ARG A 19 0.73 -2.53 -11.65
CA ARG A 19 -0.56 -2.40 -10.97
C ARG A 19 -0.38 -1.88 -9.55
N MET A 20 0.67 -2.30 -8.85
CA MET A 20 0.98 -1.78 -7.51
C MET A 20 1.27 -0.28 -7.53
N LEU A 21 2.16 0.16 -8.43
CA LEU A 21 2.49 1.58 -8.60
C LEU A 21 1.27 2.41 -9.01
N TRP A 22 0.46 1.89 -9.95
CA TRP A 22 -0.79 2.56 -10.35
C TRP A 22 -1.78 2.69 -9.20
N ARG A 23 -1.94 1.65 -8.38
CA ARG A 23 -2.77 1.70 -7.17
C ARG A 23 -2.24 2.71 -6.16
N GLY A 24 -0.92 2.74 -5.96
CA GLY A 24 -0.25 3.73 -5.12
C GLY A 24 -0.51 5.17 -5.59
N PHE A 25 -0.37 5.42 -6.90
CA PHE A 25 -0.64 6.75 -7.49
C PHE A 25 -2.12 7.15 -7.42
N THR A 26 -3.04 6.18 -7.38
CA THR A 26 -4.49 6.43 -7.31
C THR A 26 -5.05 6.43 -5.88
N ARG A 27 -4.19 6.55 -4.86
CA ARG A 27 -4.54 6.56 -3.43
C ARG A 27 -5.27 5.30 -2.96
N ARG A 28 -4.89 4.16 -3.50
CA ARG A 28 -5.42 2.85 -3.14
C ARG A 28 -4.37 2.02 -2.45
N CYS A 29 -4.80 0.96 -1.74
CA CYS A 29 -3.86 -0.04 -1.26
C CYS A 29 -3.11 -0.65 -2.45
N PRO A 30 -1.75 -0.61 -2.47
CA PRO A 30 -0.99 -1.17 -3.59
C PRO A 30 -1.15 -2.69 -3.70
N ARG A 31 -1.36 -3.39 -2.57
CA ARG A 31 -1.55 -4.84 -2.49
C ARG A 31 -2.92 -5.29 -3.01
N CYS A 32 -4.02 -4.89 -2.37
CA CYS A 32 -5.37 -5.39 -2.71
C CYS A 32 -6.22 -4.41 -3.56
N GLY A 33 -5.82 -3.14 -3.68
CA GLY A 33 -6.55 -2.13 -4.46
C GLY A 33 -7.72 -1.45 -3.73
N GLU A 34 -7.89 -1.67 -2.43
CA GLU A 34 -8.93 -1.03 -1.60
C GLU A 34 -8.80 0.50 -1.63
N ARG A 35 -9.94 1.21 -1.70
CA ARG A 35 -10.00 2.67 -1.81
C ARG A 35 -10.18 3.36 -0.46
N ARG A 36 -10.77 2.69 0.54
CA ARG A 36 -11.08 3.23 1.88
C ARG A 36 -9.90 3.17 2.85
N VAL A 37 -8.71 3.48 2.36
CA VAL A 37 -7.45 3.43 3.13
C VAL A 37 -7.18 4.73 3.90
N PHE A 38 -7.83 5.82 3.54
CA PHE A 38 -7.76 7.11 4.24
C PHE A 38 -8.97 7.30 5.17
N ARG A 39 -8.72 7.79 6.40
CA ARG A 39 -9.77 8.28 7.32
C ARG A 39 -10.16 9.72 6.97
N THR A 40 -9.14 10.53 6.70
CA THR A 40 -9.24 11.94 6.27
C THR A 40 -8.24 12.15 5.13
N TRP A 41 -8.34 13.26 4.39
CA TRP A 41 -7.36 13.58 3.33
C TRP A 41 -5.90 13.40 3.78
N TRP A 42 -5.59 13.80 5.02
CA TRP A 42 -4.25 13.80 5.63
C TRP A 42 -3.87 12.51 6.36
N SER A 43 -4.86 11.71 6.77
CA SER A 43 -4.69 10.59 7.69
C SER A 43 -4.99 9.28 6.98
N ILE A 44 -3.93 8.51 6.72
CA ILE A 44 -4.05 7.12 6.29
C ILE A 44 -4.33 6.25 7.51
N LYS A 45 -5.12 5.19 7.35
CA LYS A 45 -5.26 4.15 8.37
C LYS A 45 -3.90 3.47 8.57
N GLU A 46 -3.62 3.00 9.78
CA GLU A 46 -2.39 2.25 10.07
C GLU A 46 -2.33 0.96 9.25
N ARG A 47 -3.47 0.29 9.11
CA ARG A 47 -3.64 -0.94 8.32
C ARG A 47 -4.74 -0.83 7.28
N CYS A 48 -4.60 -1.58 6.19
CA CYS A 48 -5.61 -1.68 5.15
C CYS A 48 -6.86 -2.42 5.67
N PRO A 49 -8.08 -1.87 5.52
CA PRO A 49 -9.29 -2.49 6.03
C PRO A 49 -9.79 -3.69 5.20
N ARG A 50 -9.08 -4.07 4.11
CA ARG A 50 -9.42 -5.23 3.29
C ARG A 50 -8.39 -6.35 3.38
N CYS A 51 -7.11 -6.03 3.49
CA CYS A 51 -6.06 -7.06 3.46
C CYS A 51 -5.11 -7.01 4.66
N GLY A 52 -5.41 -6.20 5.69
CA GLY A 52 -4.65 -6.14 6.93
C GLY A 52 -3.24 -5.52 6.85
N MET A 53 -2.74 -5.26 5.63
CA MET A 53 -1.38 -4.74 5.41
C MET A 53 -1.15 -3.41 6.14
N ALA A 54 -0.08 -3.35 6.92
CA ALA A 54 0.39 -2.14 7.58
C ALA A 54 1.03 -1.19 6.55
N PHE A 55 0.63 0.08 6.59
CA PHE A 55 1.21 1.10 5.71
C PHE A 55 2.57 1.59 6.20
N ILE A 56 2.83 1.52 7.50
CA ILE A 56 4.12 1.86 8.11
C ILE A 56 4.69 0.54 8.63
N ARG A 57 5.75 0.05 7.97
CA ARG A 57 6.37 -1.26 8.26
C ARG A 57 7.69 -1.10 9.03
N GLU A 58 8.46 -0.08 8.68
CA GLU A 58 9.81 0.13 9.23
C GLU A 58 10.01 1.54 9.77
N GLU A 59 10.94 1.66 10.73
CA GLU A 59 11.48 2.94 11.17
C GLU A 59 12.22 3.61 9.99
N GLY A 60 11.75 4.79 9.57
CA GLY A 60 12.29 5.48 8.39
C GLY A 60 11.36 5.50 7.18
N TYR A 61 10.20 4.85 7.24
CA TYR A 61 9.16 4.91 6.20
C TYR A 61 8.84 6.35 5.76
N PHE A 62 8.78 7.30 6.69
CA PHE A 62 8.48 8.70 6.38
C PHE A 62 9.55 9.38 5.53
N THR A 63 10.81 8.93 5.61
CA THR A 63 11.91 9.49 4.80
C THR A 63 11.62 9.34 3.30
N GLY A 64 11.14 8.17 2.87
CA GLY A 64 10.78 7.93 1.48
C GLY A 64 9.54 8.71 1.04
N VAL A 65 8.55 8.89 1.93
CA VAL A 65 7.40 9.76 1.67
C VAL A 65 7.85 11.22 1.43
N TYR A 66 8.75 11.74 2.26
CA TYR A 66 9.30 13.08 2.08
C TYR A 66 10.12 13.19 0.80
N LEU A 67 10.93 12.18 0.47
CA LEU A 67 11.72 12.13 -0.75
C LEU A 67 10.84 12.18 -2.00
N LEU A 68 9.77 11.38 -2.07
CA LEU A 68 8.83 11.41 -3.20
C LEU A 68 8.15 12.77 -3.34
N ASN A 69 7.76 13.35 -2.20
CA ASN A 69 7.08 14.63 -2.19
C ASN A 69 8.01 15.76 -2.64
N LEU A 70 9.26 15.76 -2.16
CA LEU A 70 10.30 16.69 -2.60
C LEU A 70 10.62 16.53 -4.09
N ALA A 71 10.80 15.29 -4.56
CA ALA A 71 11.06 15.01 -5.97
C ALA A 71 9.93 15.52 -6.87
N LEU A 72 8.67 15.36 -6.46
CA LEU A 72 7.50 15.90 -7.17
C LEU A 72 7.56 17.43 -7.26
N VAL A 73 7.82 18.11 -6.14
CA VAL A 73 7.91 19.58 -6.12
C VAL A 73 9.05 20.06 -7.02
N LEU A 74 10.24 19.47 -6.91
CA LEU A 74 11.40 19.83 -7.72
C LEU A 74 11.14 19.61 -9.21
N ALA A 75 10.52 18.48 -9.59
CA ALA A 75 10.18 18.20 -10.98
C ALA A 75 9.22 19.26 -11.55
N VAL A 76 8.18 19.64 -10.80
CA VAL A 76 7.21 20.66 -11.23
C VAL A 76 7.87 22.03 -11.33
N LEU A 77 8.65 22.44 -10.31
CA LEU A 77 9.37 23.72 -10.34
C LEU A 77 10.37 23.80 -11.48
N PHE A 78 11.08 22.70 -11.78
CA PHE A 78 12.03 22.62 -12.89
C PHE A 78 11.34 22.81 -14.24
N VAL A 79 10.21 22.12 -14.48
CA VAL A 79 9.42 22.30 -15.70
C VAL A 79 8.90 23.74 -15.81
N MET A 80 8.42 24.33 -14.71
CA MET A 80 7.99 25.74 -14.71
C MET A 80 9.13 26.70 -15.00
N ALA A 81 10.33 26.44 -14.47
CA ALA A 81 11.52 27.25 -14.73
C ALA A 81 11.93 27.19 -16.21
N ILE A 82 11.91 26.00 -16.83
CA ILE A 82 12.15 25.85 -18.27
C ILE A 82 11.10 26.59 -19.09
N ALA A 83 9.81 26.40 -18.78
CA ALA A 83 8.72 27.06 -19.48
C ALA A 83 8.84 28.59 -19.39
N PHE A 84 9.20 29.11 -18.22
CA PHE A 84 9.45 30.52 -18.01
C PHE A 84 10.67 31.03 -18.79
N ALA A 85 11.77 30.26 -18.84
CA ALA A 85 12.96 30.62 -19.60
C ALA A 85 12.67 30.71 -21.11
N ILE A 86 11.89 29.77 -21.65
CA ILE A 86 11.43 29.80 -23.04
C ILE A 86 10.57 31.06 -23.27
N TRP A 87 9.61 31.34 -22.39
CA TRP A 87 8.75 32.51 -22.52
C TRP A 87 9.52 33.84 -22.42
N LEU A 88 10.53 33.92 -21.56
CA LEU A 88 11.41 35.09 -21.42
C LEU A 88 12.25 35.35 -22.69
N SER A 89 12.63 34.29 -23.42
CA SER A 89 13.34 34.42 -24.70
C SER A 89 12.52 35.18 -25.76
N GLU A 90 11.19 35.06 -25.70
CA GLU A 90 10.27 35.79 -26.57
C GLU A 90 9.88 37.16 -26.00
N ASN A 91 10.02 37.35 -24.68
CA ASN A 91 9.60 38.55 -23.95
C ASN A 91 10.71 39.09 -23.01
N PRO A 92 11.80 39.68 -23.53
CA PRO A 92 12.98 40.02 -22.71
C PRO A 92 12.74 41.05 -21.60
N GLY A 93 11.66 41.83 -21.69
CA GLY A 93 11.26 42.83 -20.69
C GLY A 93 10.31 42.31 -19.61
N ALA A 94 9.99 41.02 -19.62
CA ALA A 94 9.04 40.47 -18.68
C ALA A 94 9.57 40.43 -17.23
N SER A 95 8.68 40.72 -16.28
CA SER A 95 9.02 40.67 -14.86
C SER A 95 9.13 39.22 -14.36
N LEU A 96 10.16 38.96 -13.54
CA LEU A 96 10.35 37.68 -12.85
C LEU A 96 9.40 37.49 -11.66
N VAL A 97 8.82 38.59 -11.14
CA VAL A 97 8.02 38.57 -9.90
C VAL A 97 6.82 37.61 -9.98
N PRO A 98 5.99 37.60 -11.05
CA PRO A 98 4.87 36.67 -11.13
C PRO A 98 5.31 35.21 -11.12
N ALA A 99 6.41 34.86 -11.79
CA ALA A 99 6.93 33.50 -11.82
C ALA A 99 7.42 33.05 -10.45
N LEU A 100 8.07 33.93 -9.69
CA LEU A 100 8.48 33.65 -8.31
C LEU A 100 7.27 33.47 -7.38
N LEU A 101 6.24 34.31 -7.52
CA LEU A 101 5.01 34.18 -6.71
C LEU A 101 4.28 32.87 -6.99
N VAL A 102 4.12 32.50 -8.26
CA VAL A 102 3.51 31.23 -8.67
C VAL A 102 4.38 30.05 -8.22
N GLY A 103 5.70 30.13 -8.41
CA GLY A 103 6.64 29.11 -7.96
C GLY A 103 6.59 28.88 -6.45
N ALA A 104 6.59 29.96 -5.67
CA ALA A 104 6.46 29.91 -4.21
C ALA A 104 5.12 29.31 -3.77
N LEU A 105 4.02 29.70 -4.41
CA LEU A 105 2.70 29.14 -4.14
C LEU A 105 2.67 27.63 -4.41
N VAL A 106 3.20 27.20 -5.55
CA VAL A 106 3.29 25.76 -5.92
C VAL A 106 4.17 25.01 -4.92
N ALA A 107 5.31 25.58 -4.52
CA ALA A 107 6.22 24.97 -3.56
C ALA A 107 5.58 24.74 -2.18
N VAL A 108 4.55 25.49 -1.81
CA VAL A 108 3.81 25.31 -0.54
C VAL A 108 2.58 24.43 -0.72
N VAL A 109 1.79 24.65 -1.77
CA VAL A 109 0.50 23.97 -1.96
C VAL A 109 0.68 22.54 -2.46
N LEU A 110 1.62 22.32 -3.39
CA LEU A 110 1.85 21.00 -3.99
C LEU A 110 2.29 19.93 -2.97
N PRO A 111 3.24 20.17 -2.04
CA PRO A 111 3.62 19.14 -1.09
C PRO A 111 2.47 18.77 -0.14
N VAL A 112 1.68 19.78 0.24
CA VAL A 112 0.47 19.65 1.06
C VAL A 112 -0.55 18.76 0.33
N VAL A 113 -0.94 19.09 -0.90
CA VAL A 113 -1.90 18.27 -1.66
C VAL A 113 -1.33 16.90 -2.07
N GLY A 114 -0.03 16.83 -2.34
CA GLY A 114 0.68 15.63 -2.80
C GLY A 114 1.01 14.63 -1.70
N TYR A 115 0.99 15.02 -0.43
CA TYR A 115 1.36 14.17 0.70
C TYR A 115 0.60 12.82 0.75
N PRO A 116 -0.73 12.76 0.56
CA PRO A 116 -1.45 11.49 0.59
C PRO A 116 -1.07 10.57 -0.57
N PHE A 117 -0.78 11.14 -1.74
CA PHE A 117 -0.31 10.39 -2.91
C PHE A 117 1.10 9.85 -2.69
N ALA A 118 1.98 10.66 -2.08
CA ALA A 118 3.32 10.24 -1.71
C ALA A 118 3.29 9.06 -0.72
N ARG A 119 2.38 9.05 0.26
CA ARG A 119 2.23 7.90 1.19
C ARG A 119 1.91 6.60 0.46
N THR A 120 0.84 6.59 -0.35
CA THR A 120 0.42 5.35 -1.02
C THR A 120 1.38 4.92 -2.13
N THR A 121 2.06 5.88 -2.76
CA THR A 121 3.10 5.58 -3.77
C THR A 121 4.36 5.03 -3.10
N TRP A 122 4.79 5.60 -1.97
CA TRP A 122 5.89 5.05 -1.19
C TRP A 122 5.56 3.65 -0.66
N ALA A 123 4.35 3.42 -0.14
CA ALA A 123 3.91 2.08 0.25
C ALA A 123 3.99 1.06 -0.91
N ALA A 124 3.76 1.51 -2.15
CA ALA A 124 3.90 0.64 -3.32
C ALA A 124 5.37 0.33 -3.63
N LEU A 125 6.25 1.34 -3.57
CA LEU A 125 7.68 1.18 -3.80
C LEU A 125 8.33 0.34 -2.70
N ASP A 126 7.99 0.61 -1.45
CA ASP A 126 8.44 -0.15 -0.28
C ASP A 126 8.09 -1.63 -0.43
N LEU A 127 6.84 -1.95 -0.80
CA LEU A 127 6.41 -3.33 -1.05
C LEU A 127 7.09 -3.99 -2.26
N LEU A 128 7.60 -3.19 -3.20
CA LEU A 128 8.38 -3.69 -4.35
C LEU A 128 9.85 -3.96 -4.00
N MET A 129 10.43 -3.13 -3.14
CA MET A 129 11.83 -3.28 -2.69
C MET A 129 11.94 -4.38 -1.62
N THR A 130 11.00 -4.35 -0.68
CA THR A 130 10.90 -5.27 0.46
C THR A 130 9.50 -5.89 0.42
N PRO A 131 9.32 -7.04 -0.26
CA PRO A 131 8.07 -7.78 -0.19
C PRO A 131 7.67 -8.08 1.27
N MET A 132 6.39 -8.37 1.52
CA MET A 132 5.95 -8.70 2.87
C MET A 132 6.60 -9.99 3.36
N GLU A 133 7.09 -9.96 4.59
CA GLU A 133 7.58 -11.13 5.30
C GLU A 133 6.41 -11.99 5.81
N LEU A 134 6.70 -13.24 6.15
CA LEU A 134 5.67 -14.23 6.53
C LEU A 134 4.93 -13.85 7.82
N ASP A 135 5.65 -13.26 8.78
CA ASP A 135 5.10 -12.73 10.02
C ASP A 135 4.16 -11.54 9.75
N GLU A 136 4.51 -10.62 8.85
CA GLU A 136 3.63 -9.52 8.45
C GLU A 136 2.36 -10.01 7.75
N ILE A 137 2.46 -11.07 6.94
CA ILE A 137 1.31 -11.74 6.32
C ILE A 137 0.45 -12.41 7.40
N ALA A 138 1.07 -13.09 8.36
CA ALA A 138 0.38 -13.75 9.46
C ALA A 138 -0.33 -12.74 10.36
N GLU A 139 0.31 -11.61 10.71
CA GLU A 139 -0.32 -10.51 11.42
C GLU A 139 -1.48 -9.91 10.63
N ALA A 140 -1.30 -9.69 9.32
CA ALA A 140 -2.37 -9.18 8.47
C ALA A 140 -3.56 -10.15 8.38
N ALA A 141 -3.32 -11.46 8.44
CA ALA A 141 -4.34 -12.50 8.44
C ALA A 141 -5.02 -12.68 9.81
N ALA A 142 -4.28 -12.47 10.91
CA ALA A 142 -4.76 -12.63 12.28
C ALA A 142 -5.65 -11.46 12.76
N ILE A 143 -5.68 -10.35 12.01
CA ILE A 143 -6.54 -9.22 12.34
C ILE A 143 -7.96 -9.50 11.85
N GLU A 144 -8.81 -9.95 12.77
CA GLU A 144 -10.25 -9.75 12.68
C GLU A 144 -10.53 -8.24 12.73
N VAL A 145 -11.02 -7.66 11.64
CA VAL A 145 -11.51 -6.27 11.68
C VAL A 145 -12.85 -6.29 12.41
N ASP A 146 -12.84 -5.87 13.68
CA ASP A 146 -13.98 -5.72 14.61
C ASP A 146 -15.36 -5.81 13.93
N GLY A 147 -16.00 -6.99 14.01
CA GLY A 147 -17.40 -7.12 13.61
C GLY A 147 -17.98 -8.51 13.33
N PHE A 148 -17.21 -9.58 13.19
CA PHE A 148 -17.74 -10.93 13.00
C PHE A 148 -16.79 -11.99 13.59
N PRO A 149 -17.31 -13.01 14.31
CA PRO A 149 -16.48 -14.08 14.87
C PRO A 149 -15.81 -14.88 13.74
N ALA A 150 -14.57 -15.31 13.98
CA ALA A 150 -13.87 -16.33 13.23
C ALA A 150 -14.83 -17.41 12.75
N ASP A 151 -14.87 -17.62 11.44
CA ASP A 151 -15.40 -18.87 10.91
C ASP A 151 -14.43 -19.95 11.36
N ASP A 152 -14.82 -20.72 12.37
CA ASP A 152 -14.17 -21.97 12.72
C ASP A 152 -14.22 -22.80 11.46
N GLY A 153 -13.13 -22.81 10.70
CA GLY A 153 -13.05 -23.52 9.43
C GLY A 153 -13.59 -24.94 9.58
N PRO A 154 -14.15 -25.53 8.51
CA PRO A 154 -14.80 -26.83 8.60
C PRO A 154 -13.87 -27.80 9.34
N PRO A 155 -14.38 -28.52 10.37
CA PRO A 155 -13.56 -29.33 11.25
C PRO A 155 -12.65 -30.18 10.39
N ALA A 156 -11.35 -30.16 10.71
CA ALA A 156 -10.40 -31.08 10.12
C ALA A 156 -11.03 -32.47 10.17
N ASP A 157 -11.17 -33.11 9.02
CA ASP A 157 -11.51 -34.52 9.03
C ASP A 157 -10.40 -35.20 9.82
N ASP A 158 -10.76 -35.70 10.99
CA ASP A 158 -10.00 -36.73 11.68
C ASP A 158 -10.35 -38.02 10.95
N GLY A 159 -9.80 -38.16 9.74
CA GLY A 159 -9.68 -39.42 9.04
C GLY A 159 -8.94 -40.41 9.94
N GLY A 160 -9.70 -41.04 10.82
CA GLY A 160 -9.30 -42.12 11.68
C GLY A 160 -8.88 -43.29 10.82
N LEU A 161 -7.59 -43.35 10.49
CA LEU A 161 -6.92 -44.60 10.19
C LEU A 161 -6.77 -45.35 11.52
N ALA A 162 -7.88 -45.98 11.92
CA ALA A 162 -7.87 -47.06 12.87
C ALA A 162 -6.95 -48.14 12.32
N GLY A 163 -6.00 -48.55 13.15
CA GLY A 163 -4.92 -49.46 12.80
C GLY A 163 -5.42 -50.77 12.22
N ASP A 164 -4.83 -51.14 11.09
CA ASP A 164 -4.68 -52.53 10.68
C ASP A 164 -3.54 -53.13 11.51
N ASP A 165 -3.85 -53.59 12.71
CA ASP A 165 -3.05 -54.54 13.46
C ASP A 165 -4.00 -55.62 14.00
N ASP A 166 -3.57 -56.88 13.89
CA ASP A 166 -4.19 -58.12 14.40
C ASP A 166 -4.96 -59.01 13.39
N VAL A 167 -4.22 -59.60 12.45
CA VAL A 167 -4.55 -60.94 11.91
C VAL A 167 -3.29 -61.80 11.91
N GLU A 168 -3.13 -62.65 12.94
CA GLU A 168 -2.52 -63.98 12.88
C GLU A 168 -2.75 -64.72 14.23
N PRO A 169 -2.64 -66.06 14.31
CA PRO A 169 -3.36 -67.12 13.60
C PRO A 169 -4.15 -68.00 14.59
N ASP A 170 -5.35 -68.48 14.22
CA ASP A 170 -5.96 -69.62 14.92
C ASP A 170 -5.60 -70.92 14.19
N ALA A 171 -4.84 -71.75 14.89
CA ALA A 171 -4.70 -73.16 14.61
C ALA A 171 -5.94 -73.87 15.17
N ASP A 172 -6.63 -74.65 14.34
CA ASP A 172 -7.29 -75.91 14.71
C ASP A 172 -7.85 -76.61 13.45
N ASP A 173 -7.58 -77.92 13.38
CA ASP A 173 -7.98 -79.00 12.44
C ASP A 173 -7.30 -79.14 11.05
#